data_AF-A0A9Q4FH45-F1
#
_entry.id   AF-A0A9Q4FH45-F1
#
_cell.length_a   1.000
_cell.length_b   1.000
_cell.length_c   1.000
_cell.angle_alpha   90.00
_cell.angle_beta   90.00
_cell.angle_gamma   90.00
#
_symmetry.space_group_name_H-M   'P 1'
#
loop_
_entity.id
_entity.type
_entity.pdbx_description
1 polymer ?
#
loop_
_entity_poly.entity_id
_entity_poly.type
_entity_poly.pdbx_seq_one_letter_code
_entity_poly.pdbx_strand_id
1 'polypeptide(L)'
;MLSHRLQVLSFSALIFCQTVSAQVLERDLGQFDLKLATTPTRSMAQGLVTPSGGSDSFHGGLDLTHASGFYFGQWTPNMGFASDSGMELDSYMGFKKPFDNTLGYELGMI
;
A
#
# COMPACT_ATOMS: atom_id res chain seq x y z
N MET A 1 -13.20 31.32 -33.08
CA MET A 1 -12.21 30.22 -33.24
C MET A 1 -11.30 30.03 -32.02
N LEU A 2 -11.08 31.06 -31.18
CA LEU A 2 -10.24 30.95 -29.96
C LEU A 2 -10.88 30.10 -28.84
N SER A 3 -12.22 30.10 -28.73
CA SER A 3 -12.99 29.37 -27.72
C SER A 3 -12.92 27.84 -27.88
N HIS A 4 -13.00 27.31 -29.10
CA HIS A 4 -12.89 25.87 -29.35
C HIS A 4 -11.49 25.32 -29.06
N ARG A 5 -10.44 26.09 -29.33
CA ARG A 5 -9.06 25.68 -29.00
C ARG A 5 -8.81 25.65 -27.49
N LEU A 6 -9.39 26.58 -26.75
CA LEU A 6 -9.33 26.63 -25.30
C LEU A 6 -10.13 25.47 -24.68
N GLN A 7 -11.29 25.14 -25.23
CA GLN A 7 -12.11 24.00 -24.79
C GLN A 7 -11.43 22.65 -25.06
N VAL A 8 -10.77 22.48 -26.22
CA VAL A 8 -10.01 21.25 -26.53
C VAL A 8 -8.81 21.09 -25.59
N LEU A 9 -8.13 22.19 -25.24
CA LEU A 9 -7.00 22.15 -24.30
C LEU A 9 -7.45 21.74 -22.88
N SER A 10 -8.58 22.27 -22.41
CA SER A 10 -9.16 21.92 -21.11
C SER A 10 -9.70 20.48 -21.06
N PHE A 11 -10.26 19.97 -22.17
CA PHE A 11 -10.73 18.59 -22.24
C PHE A 11 -9.56 17.58 -22.23
N SER A 12 -8.42 17.95 -22.82
CA SER A 12 -7.21 17.11 -22.83
C SER A 12 -6.51 17.03 -21.47
N ALA A 13 -6.63 18.06 -20.62
CA ALA A 13 -6.06 18.08 -19.28
C ALA A 13 -6.78 17.11 -18.32
N LEU A 14 -8.09 16.87 -18.53
CA LEU A 14 -8.86 15.93 -17.70
C LEU A 14 -8.51 14.47 -17.95
N ILE A 15 -7.94 14.12 -19.12
CA ILE A 15 -7.53 12.75 -19.48
C ILE A 15 -6.19 12.36 -18.82
N PHE A 16 -5.38 13.35 -18.41
CA PHE A 16 -4.10 13.14 -17.73
C PHE A 16 -4.20 13.11 -16.20
N CYS A 17 -5.40 13.23 -15.62
CA CYS A 17 -5.62 12.95 -14.22
C CYS A 17 -5.55 11.44 -14.01
N GLN A 18 -4.32 10.92 -14.00
CA GLN A 18 -4.01 9.59 -13.50
C GLN A 18 -4.58 9.58 -12.08
N THR A 19 -5.61 8.77 -11.84
CA THR A 19 -5.97 8.39 -10.48
C THR A 19 -4.67 7.95 -9.80
N VAL A 20 -4.41 8.46 -8.60
CA VAL A 20 -3.32 7.98 -7.73
C VAL A 20 -3.57 6.49 -7.54
N SER A 21 -2.97 5.69 -8.42
CA SER A 21 -3.17 4.25 -8.47
C SER A 21 -2.30 3.66 -7.39
N ALA A 22 -2.84 2.70 -6.63
CA ALA A 22 -2.13 1.85 -5.70
C ALA A 22 -0.73 1.50 -6.25
N GLN A 23 0.32 2.16 -5.72
CA GLN A 23 1.67 1.91 -6.17
C GLN A 23 2.25 0.83 -5.28
N VAL A 24 2.82 -0.21 -5.89
CA VAL A 24 3.63 -1.22 -5.22
C VAL A 24 4.99 -1.21 -5.89
N LEU A 25 6.02 -0.82 -5.14
CA LEU A 25 7.41 -0.95 -5.53
C LEU A 25 7.95 -2.25 -4.94
N GLU A 26 8.35 -3.18 -5.80
CA GLU A 26 8.95 -4.45 -5.42
C GLU A 26 10.44 -4.51 -5.81
N ARG A 27 11.26 -5.01 -4.90
CA ARG A 27 12.71 -5.13 -5.02
C ARG A 27 13.14 -6.50 -4.52
N ASP A 28 13.74 -7.29 -5.41
CA ASP A 28 14.46 -8.50 -5.06
C ASP A 28 15.79 -8.12 -4.38
N LEU A 29 16.01 -8.64 -3.17
CA LEU A 29 17.21 -8.46 -2.35
C LEU A 29 17.95 -9.79 -2.14
N GLY A 30 17.85 -10.71 -3.11
CA GLY A 30 18.43 -12.04 -3.07
C GLY A 30 17.52 -13.06 -2.41
N GLN A 31 17.65 -13.23 -1.08
CA GLN A 31 16.80 -14.18 -0.34
C GLN A 31 15.46 -13.58 0.10
N PHE A 32 15.31 -12.26 -0.04
CA PHE A 32 14.14 -11.54 0.41
C PHE A 32 13.55 -10.69 -0.71
N ASP A 33 12.22 -10.65 -0.75
CA ASP A 33 11.45 -9.69 -1.52
C ASP A 33 11.04 -8.54 -0.62
N LEU A 34 11.48 -7.33 -0.97
CA LEU A 34 11.05 -6.09 -0.34
C LEU A 34 9.94 -5.46 -1.18
N LYS A 35 8.81 -5.15 -0.54
CA LYS A 35 7.69 -4.42 -1.14
C LYS A 35 7.43 -3.15 -0.35
N LEU A 36 7.28 -2.03 -1.04
CA LEU A 36 6.83 -0.76 -0.49
C LEU A 36 5.56 -0.38 -1.22
N ALA A 37 4.48 -0.09 -0.51
CA ALA A 37 3.20 0.16 -1.14
C ALA A 37 2.35 1.19 -0.41
N THR A 38 1.51 1.91 -1.16
CA THR A 38 0.43 2.73 -0.59
C THR A 38 -0.85 1.93 -0.34
N THR A 39 -0.83 0.62 -0.61
CA THR A 39 -1.92 -0.30 -0.30
C THR A 39 -1.40 -1.51 0.45
N PRO A 40 -2.18 -2.12 1.35
CA PRO A 40 -1.76 -3.31 2.07
C PRO A 40 -1.35 -4.43 1.08
N THR A 41 -0.13 -4.97 1.21
CA THR A 41 0.33 -6.08 0.34
C THR A 41 0.28 -7.45 1.01
N ARG A 42 -0.08 -7.49 2.30
CA ARG A 42 -0.20 -8.73 3.08
C ARG A 42 -1.55 -8.82 3.76
N SER A 43 -2.01 -10.06 3.95
CA SER A 43 -3.31 -10.35 4.55
C SER A 43 -3.40 -9.79 5.97
N MET A 44 -2.31 -9.77 6.74
CA MET A 44 -2.28 -9.12 8.06
C MET A 44 -2.47 -7.60 7.98
N ALA A 45 -1.83 -6.92 7.01
CA ALA A 45 -2.04 -5.49 6.79
C ALA A 45 -3.44 -5.19 6.24
N GLN A 46 -4.01 -6.08 5.42
CA GLN A 46 -5.33 -5.91 4.81
C GLN A 46 -6.49 -6.35 5.72
N GLY A 47 -6.26 -7.32 6.59
CA GLY A 47 -7.26 -7.97 7.43
C GLY A 47 -7.45 -7.33 8.80
N LEU A 48 -6.47 -6.55 9.28
CA LEU A 48 -6.54 -5.91 10.59
C LEU A 48 -6.55 -4.37 10.56
N VAL A 49 -6.19 -3.73 9.44
CA VAL A 49 -6.01 -2.27 9.43
C VAL A 49 -6.94 -1.63 8.40
N THR A 50 -7.98 -0.97 8.90
CA THR A 50 -8.83 -0.12 8.07
C THR A 50 -8.14 1.23 7.97
N PRO A 51 -7.91 1.82 6.79
CA PRO A 51 -7.32 3.16 6.69
C PRO A 51 -8.10 4.15 7.56
N SER A 52 -7.47 4.59 8.65
CA SER A 52 -8.05 5.43 9.70
C SER A 52 -7.52 6.86 9.56
N GLY A 53 -7.89 7.53 8.47
CA GLY A 53 -7.42 8.89 8.25
C GLY A 53 -8.25 9.65 7.23
N GLY A 54 -8.50 10.93 7.52
CA GLY A 54 -9.15 11.85 6.58
C GLY A 54 -8.26 12.16 5.37
N SER A 55 -8.70 13.09 4.52
CA SER A 55 -8.01 13.51 3.29
C SER A 55 -6.55 13.96 3.47
N ASP A 56 -6.12 14.23 4.71
CA ASP A 56 -4.81 14.78 5.07
C ASP A 56 -3.87 13.73 5.70
N SER A 57 -4.20 12.45 5.56
CA SER A 57 -3.38 11.32 6.01
C SER A 57 -2.72 10.61 4.84
N PHE A 58 -1.45 10.24 5.01
CA PHE A 58 -0.81 9.30 4.09
C PHE A 58 -0.84 7.91 4.69
N HIS A 59 -1.12 6.92 3.84
CA HIS A 59 -1.04 5.52 4.20
C HIS A 59 0.01 4.81 3.35
N GLY A 60 0.65 3.83 3.94
CA GLY A 60 1.58 2.98 3.23
C GLY A 60 2.25 1.99 4.15
N GLY A 61 2.93 1.03 3.55
CA GLY A 61 3.63 0.02 4.29
C GLY A 61 4.77 -0.60 3.51
N LEU A 62 5.63 -1.24 4.29
CA LEU A 62 6.83 -1.92 3.86
C LEU A 62 6.73 -3.38 4.29
N ASP A 63 6.99 -4.29 3.38
CA ASP A 63 6.95 -5.74 3.60
C ASP A 63 8.27 -6.36 3.16
N LEU A 64 8.88 -7.16 4.03
CA LEU A 64 10.00 -8.03 3.71
C LEU A 64 9.53 -9.47 3.78
N THR A 65 9.75 -10.25 2.73
CA THR A 65 9.29 -11.64 2.66
C THR A 65 10.41 -12.55 2.21
N HIS A 66 10.52 -13.71 2.84
CA HIS A 66 11.48 -14.74 2.51
C HIS A 66 10.78 -15.90 1.81
N ALA A 67 11.46 -16.57 0.88
CA ALA A 67 10.92 -17.71 0.12
C ALA A 67 10.46 -18.89 1.01
N SER A 68 10.94 -18.97 2.25
CA SER A 68 10.47 -19.97 3.22
C SER A 68 9.03 -19.73 3.70
N GLY A 69 8.46 -18.55 3.45
CA GLY A 69 7.14 -18.12 3.93
C GLY A 69 7.19 -17.18 5.14
N PHE A 70 8.35 -16.94 5.73
CA PHE A 70 8.50 -15.94 6.79
C PHE A 70 8.40 -14.53 6.21
N TYR A 71 7.74 -13.63 6.93
CA TYR A 71 7.68 -12.23 6.57
C TYR A 71 7.69 -11.33 7.81
N PHE A 72 8.15 -10.11 7.61
CA PHE A 72 8.11 -9.01 8.55
C PHE A 72 7.67 -7.78 7.78
N GLY A 73 6.79 -6.96 8.34
CA GLY A 73 6.35 -5.76 7.67
C GLY A 73 5.84 -4.72 8.65
N GLN A 74 5.64 -3.53 8.12
CA GLN A 74 5.17 -2.39 8.87
C GLN A 74 4.14 -1.66 8.01
N TRP A 75 3.00 -1.34 8.60
CA TRP A 75 1.93 -0.62 7.94
C TRP A 75 1.58 0.63 8.74
N THR A 76 1.39 1.74 8.03
CA THR A 76 0.96 3.01 8.60
C THR A 76 -0.39 3.33 7.98
N PRO A 77 -1.50 3.17 8.73
CA PRO A 77 -2.82 3.58 8.24
C PRO A 77 -2.98 5.10 8.23
N ASN A 78 -2.23 5.82 9.08
CA ASN A 78 -2.23 7.27 9.16
C ASN A 78 -0.83 7.79 9.56
N MET A 79 -0.10 8.33 8.58
CA MET A 79 1.02 9.23 8.82
C MET A 79 0.43 10.63 8.95
N GLY A 80 0.12 11.02 10.18
CA GLY A 80 -0.46 12.32 10.47
C GLY A 80 0.49 13.46 10.11
N PHE A 81 0.16 14.25 9.09
CA PHE A 81 0.89 15.49 8.75
C PHE A 81 0.26 16.74 9.37
N ALA A 82 -0.92 16.62 9.96
CA ALA A 82 -1.61 17.68 10.68
C ALA A 82 -1.34 17.55 12.18
N SER A 83 -1.29 18.68 12.89
CA SER A 83 -0.97 18.71 14.33
C SER A 83 -1.93 17.89 15.22
N ASP A 84 -3.11 17.54 14.71
CA ASP A 84 -4.13 16.74 15.39
C ASP A 84 -4.27 15.30 14.84
N SER A 85 -3.51 14.91 13.80
CA SER A 85 -3.53 13.52 13.33
C SER A 85 -2.47 12.69 14.06
N GLY A 86 -2.93 11.73 14.87
CA GLY A 86 -2.04 10.74 15.49
C GLY A 86 -1.35 9.89 14.42
N MET A 87 -0.04 9.69 14.58
CA MET A 87 0.71 8.75 13.75
C MET A 87 0.49 7.33 14.28
N GLU A 88 -0.05 6.46 13.43
CA GLU A 88 -0.24 5.03 13.74
C GLU A 88 0.77 4.20 12.94
N LEU A 89 1.45 3.29 13.63
CA LEU A 89 2.46 2.43 13.04
C LEU A 89 2.31 1.01 13.56
N ASP A 90 1.79 0.14 12.71
CA ASP A 90 1.58 -1.26 13.04
C ASP A 90 2.75 -2.09 12.50
N SER A 91 3.43 -2.82 13.37
CA SER A 91 4.52 -3.72 12.99
C SER A 91 4.04 -5.15 13.10
N TYR A 92 4.22 -5.95 12.05
CA TYR A 92 3.79 -7.34 12.06
C TYR A 92 4.88 -8.27 11.58
N MET A 93 4.78 -9.52 12.02
CA MET A 93 5.57 -10.60 11.48
C MET A 93 4.75 -11.87 11.46
N GLY A 94 5.09 -12.78 10.55
CA GLY A 94 4.36 -14.02 10.43
C GLY A 94 4.99 -15.02 9.48
N PHE A 95 4.23 -16.07 9.27
CA PHE A 95 4.56 -17.16 8.39
C PHE A 95 3.33 -17.47 7.53
N LYS A 96 3.53 -17.44 6.21
CA LYS A 96 2.51 -17.79 5.22
C LYS A 96 2.94 -19.03 4.46
N LYS A 97 2.06 -20.02 4.39
CA LYS A 97 2.27 -21.22 3.58
C LYS A 97 1.08 -21.50 2.66
N PRO A 98 1.25 -21.33 1.35
CA PRO A 98 0.25 -21.80 0.40
C PRO A 98 0.25 -23.33 0.34
N PHE A 99 -0.94 -23.93 0.26
CA PHE A 99 -1.12 -25.33 -0.13
C PHE A 99 -1.14 -25.45 -1.66
N ASP A 100 -1.79 -24.49 -2.31
CA ASP A 100 -1.86 -24.30 -3.76
C ASP A 100 -2.03 -22.80 -4.08
N ASN A 101 -2.39 -22.45 -5.32
CA ASN A 101 -2.59 -21.05 -5.73
C ASN A 101 -3.87 -20.40 -5.15
N THR A 102 -4.71 -21.16 -4.44
CA THR A 102 -6.04 -20.74 -3.97
C THR A 102 -6.19 -20.82 -2.45
N LEU A 103 -5.54 -21.80 -1.82
CA LEU A 103 -5.68 -22.11 -0.39
C LEU A 103 -4.31 -22.12 0.28
N GLY A 104 -4.30 -21.65 1.52
CA GLY A 104 -3.11 -21.63 2.37
C GLY A 104 -3.50 -21.23 3.79
N TYR A 105 -2.51 -21.24 4.68
CA TYR A 105 -2.64 -20.67 6.00
C TYR A 105 -1.59 -19.60 6.25
N GLU A 106 -1.94 -18.68 7.12
CA GLU A 106 -1.10 -17.59 7.56
C GLU A 106 -1.23 -17.47 9.08
N LEU A 107 -0.09 -17.40 9.76
CA LEU A 107 0.00 -17.19 11.20
C LEU A 107 0.88 -15.97 11.42
N GLY A 108 0.42 -15.00 12.20
CA GLY A 108 1.17 -13.77 12.43
C GLY A 108 0.79 -13.09 13.73
N MET A 109 1.63 -12.14 14.11
CA MET A 109 1.43 -11.22 15.24
C MET A 109 1.57 -9.78 14.75
N ILE A 110 0.85 -8.87 15.39
CA ILE A 110 0.86 -7.42 15.18
C ILE A 110 0.74 -6.71 16.53
#